data_AF-A0AAE9FBT1-F1
#
_entry.id   AF-A0AAE9FBT1-F1
#
_cell.length_a   1.000
_cell.length_b   1.000
_cell.length_c   1.000
_cell.angle_alpha   90.00
_cell.angle_beta   90.00
_cell.angle_gamma   90.00
#
_symmetry.space_group_name_H-M   'P 1'
#
loop_
_entity.id
_entity.type
_entity.pdbx_description
1 polymer ?
#
loop_
_entity_poly.entity_id
_entity_poly.type
_entity_poly.pdbx_seq_one_letter_code
_entity_poly.pdbx_strand_id
1 'polypeptide(L)'
;MNRIRRGLKAGDVVWAGAYPGLLVRKKNSNRWVIEFFGFSHQVGSEKTQNIVALHIGDYVPCPQGETVGYYETAIQEAIDYMDAAGTEWGSEGRRSVSPNFFQKFGLVRHVDAEMDQTLDEELDETIEEEYEVGMVEPKEKSARNQIIVSVAMFVLVVVWYFMN
;
A
#
# COMPACT_ATOMS: atom_id res chain seq x y z
N MET A 1 -20.45 5.77 7.18
CA MET A 1 -19.49 6.78 7.66
C MET A 1 -18.64 7.25 6.49
N ASN A 2 -18.86 8.45 5.95
CA ASN A 2 -18.05 8.99 4.86
C ASN A 2 -16.64 9.25 5.39
N ARG A 3 -15.69 8.33 5.17
CA ARG A 3 -14.26 8.61 5.30
C ARG A 3 -13.95 9.73 4.31
N ILE A 4 -14.04 10.98 4.75
CA ILE A 4 -13.46 12.12 4.04
C ILE A 4 -12.02 11.69 3.78
N ARG A 5 -11.66 11.43 2.52
CA ARG A 5 -10.28 11.14 2.13
C ARG A 5 -9.50 12.40 2.45
N ARG A 6 -9.01 12.53 3.69
CA ARG A 6 -8.13 13.62 4.08
C ARG A 6 -6.89 13.44 3.21
N GLY A 7 -6.68 14.41 2.31
CA GLY A 7 -5.57 14.40 1.38
C GLY A 7 -4.26 14.69 2.11
N LEU A 8 -3.14 14.50 1.42
CA LEU A 8 -1.83 14.95 1.89
C LEU A 8 -1.81 16.48 2.00
N LYS A 9 -1.15 17.00 3.04
CA LYS A 9 -0.91 18.43 3.25
C LYS A 9 0.57 18.69 3.55
N ALA A 10 0.97 19.96 3.47
CA ALA A 10 2.30 20.36 3.93
C ALA A 10 2.44 20.12 5.44
N GLY A 11 3.61 19.68 5.87
CA GLY A 11 3.91 19.27 7.24
C GLY A 11 3.61 17.80 7.54
N ASP A 12 2.99 17.05 6.62
CA ASP A 12 2.80 15.61 6.80
C ASP A 12 4.15 14.88 6.71
N VAL A 13 4.35 13.90 7.60
CA VAL A 13 5.48 12.96 7.59
C VAL A 13 5.08 11.68 6.85
N VAL A 14 5.90 11.29 5.88
CA VAL A 14 5.54 10.26 4.90
C VAL A 14 6.72 9.37 4.54
N TRP A 15 6.42 8.17 4.06
CA TRP A 15 7.32 7.42 3.20
C TRP A 15 7.18 7.94 1.77
N ALA A 16 8.28 8.45 1.22
CA ALA A 16 8.43 8.83 -0.18
C ALA A 16 9.32 7.81 -0.89
N GLY A 17 8.67 6.82 -1.50
CA GLY A 17 9.33 5.57 -1.87
C GLY A 17 9.82 4.84 -0.62
N ALA A 18 11.11 4.55 -0.55
CA ALA A 18 11.73 3.89 0.60
C ALA A 18 12.29 4.85 1.65
N TYR A 19 12.15 6.17 1.48
CA TYR A 19 12.80 7.16 2.34
C TYR A 19 11.77 7.95 3.15
N PRO A 20 12.03 8.20 4.45
CA PRO A 20 11.17 9.05 5.27
C PRO A 20 11.38 10.52 4.91
N GLY A 21 10.31 11.31 4.89
CA GLY A 21 10.41 12.75 4.60
C GLY A 21 9.20 13.56 5.03
N LEU A 22 9.41 14.88 5.08
CA LEU A 22 8.41 15.89 5.38
C LEU A 22 7.89 16.53 4.09
N LEU A 23 6.57 16.58 3.92
CA LEU A 23 5.95 17.25 2.78
C LEU A 23 6.08 18.77 2.93
N VAL A 24 6.85 19.42 2.06
CA VAL A 24 7.05 20.87 2.12
C VAL A 24 5.91 21.61 1.41
N ARG A 25 5.63 21.20 0.16
CA ARG A 25 4.57 21.81 -0.66
C ARG A 25 4.22 20.95 -1.85
N LYS A 26 3.02 21.16 -2.39
CA LYS A 26 2.62 20.55 -3.65
C LYS A 26 3.40 21.18 -4.81
N LYS A 27 4.08 20.36 -5.61
CA LYS A 27 4.81 20.81 -6.82
C LYS A 27 3.88 20.95 -8.01
N ASN A 28 2.98 20.00 -8.19
CA ASN A 28 1.90 20.00 -9.17
C ASN A 28 0.81 18.99 -8.78
N SER A 29 -0.18 18.74 -9.64
CA SER A 29 -1.31 17.85 -9.35
C SER A 29 -0.91 16.44 -8.90
N ASN A 30 0.25 15.93 -9.35
CA ASN A 30 0.72 14.58 -9.08
C ASN A 30 2.07 14.52 -8.34
N ARG A 31 2.66 15.63 -7.89
CA ARG A 31 3.97 15.61 -7.24
C ARG A 31 4.04 16.53 -6.03
N TRP A 32 4.83 16.11 -5.05
CA TRP A 32 5.18 16.87 -3.85
C TRP A 32 6.67 17.19 -3.83
N VAL A 33 7.00 18.34 -3.25
CA VAL A 33 8.35 18.65 -2.79
C VAL A 33 8.49 18.09 -1.39
N ILE A 34 9.59 17.40 -1.14
CA ILE A 34 9.83 16.62 0.08
C ILE A 34 11.22 16.99 0.59
N GLU A 35 11.31 17.23 1.88
CA GLU A 35 12.58 17.31 2.62
C GLU A 35 12.77 15.96 3.30
N PHE A 36 13.83 15.23 2.95
CA PHE A 36 14.07 13.90 3.51
C PHE A 36 14.71 14.01 4.90
N PHE A 37 14.25 13.20 5.84
CA PHE A 37 14.92 13.07 7.15
C PHE A 37 16.27 12.38 6.96
N GLY A 38 17.26 12.69 7.78
CA GLY A 38 18.64 12.32 7.53
C GLY A 38 19.15 12.93 6.21
N PHE A 39 20.12 12.27 5.55
CA PHE A 39 20.62 12.64 4.22
C PHE A 39 20.92 14.15 4.02
N SER A 40 21.40 14.84 5.06
CA SER A 40 21.61 16.30 5.06
C SER A 40 20.37 17.13 4.69
N HIS A 41 19.16 16.64 4.98
CA HIS A 41 17.89 17.28 4.65
C HIS A 41 17.76 17.64 3.18
N GLN A 42 18.22 16.74 2.30
CA GLN A 42 18.13 16.98 0.86
C GLN A 42 16.67 17.19 0.45
N VAL A 43 16.44 18.23 -0.35
CA VAL A 43 15.11 18.52 -0.89
C VAL A 43 14.96 17.86 -2.25
N GLY A 44 13.94 17.02 -2.40
CA GLY A 44 13.61 16.32 -3.63
C GLY A 44 12.15 16.49 -4.05
N SER A 45 11.72 15.66 -5.00
CA SER A 45 10.30 15.61 -5.37
C SER A 45 9.85 14.21 -5.76
N GLU A 46 8.70 13.79 -5.25
CA GLU A 46 8.15 12.45 -5.48
C GLU A 46 6.73 12.51 -6.06
N LYS A 47 6.36 11.49 -6.83
CA LYS A 47 5.00 11.29 -7.34
C LYS A 47 4.07 10.93 -6.20
N THR A 48 2.86 11.46 -6.23
CA THR A 48 1.85 11.25 -5.18
C THR A 48 1.59 9.77 -4.94
N GLN A 49 1.56 8.94 -6.00
CA GLN A 49 1.36 7.50 -5.88
C GLN A 49 2.44 6.77 -5.06
N ASN A 50 3.66 7.30 -5.00
CA ASN A 50 4.78 6.77 -4.22
C ASN A 50 4.90 7.45 -2.84
N ILE A 51 3.84 8.07 -2.33
CA ILE A 51 3.83 8.71 -1.02
C ILE A 51 2.77 8.09 -0.12
N VAL A 52 3.15 7.46 0.99
CA VAL A 52 2.19 6.95 1.98
C VAL A 52 2.49 7.56 3.35
N ALA A 53 1.48 7.70 4.20
CA ALA A 53 1.71 8.17 5.57
C ALA A 53 2.70 7.24 6.27
N LEU A 54 3.65 7.84 6.99
CA LEU A 54 4.54 7.10 7.87
C LEU A 54 3.79 6.75 9.16
N HIS A 55 3.95 5.53 9.63
CA HIS A 55 3.53 5.07 10.95
C HIS A 55 4.77 4.67 11.76
N ILE A 56 4.76 4.90 13.07
CA ILE A 56 5.90 4.58 13.96
C ILE A 56 6.31 3.09 13.94
N GLY A 57 5.36 2.20 13.66
CA GLY A 57 5.57 0.75 13.56
C GLY A 57 5.80 0.23 12.14
N ASP A 58 6.09 1.11 11.17
CA ASP A 58 6.41 0.70 9.82
C ASP A 58 7.83 0.12 9.70
N TYR A 59 8.00 -0.87 8.83
CA TYR A 59 9.31 -1.40 8.45
C TYR A 59 9.50 -1.30 6.93
N VAL A 60 10.63 -0.72 6.51
CA VAL A 60 11.06 -0.66 5.11
C VAL A 60 12.49 -1.17 5.03
N PRO A 61 12.82 -2.10 4.13
CA PRO A 61 14.19 -2.57 3.98
C PRO A 61 15.09 -1.44 3.45
N CYS A 62 16.32 -1.37 3.97
CA CYS A 62 17.33 -0.43 3.49
C CYS A 62 17.54 -0.62 1.97
N PRO A 63 17.40 0.46 1.16
CA PRO A 63 17.63 0.38 -0.28
C PRO A 63 19.06 -0.07 -0.62
N GLN A 64 19.20 -0.80 -1.73
CA GLN A 64 20.53 -1.21 -2.20
C GLN A 64 21.40 0.01 -2.54
N GLY A 65 22.64 0.00 -2.05
CA GLY A 65 23.60 1.09 -2.23
C GLY A 65 23.58 2.13 -1.11
N GLU A 66 22.58 2.10 -0.22
CA GLU A 66 22.55 2.95 0.96
C GLU A 66 23.34 2.33 2.12
N THR A 67 23.84 3.20 3.01
CA THR A 67 24.49 2.76 4.24
C THR A 67 23.44 2.54 5.31
N VAL A 68 23.34 1.30 5.83
CA VAL A 68 22.32 0.89 6.81
C VAL A 68 22.23 1.85 8.00
N GLY A 69 23.36 2.22 8.61
CA GLY A 69 23.35 3.14 9.76
C GLY A 69 22.82 4.54 9.45
N TYR A 70 23.07 5.08 8.25
CA TYR A 70 22.51 6.37 7.85
C TYR A 70 21.01 6.27 7.57
N TYR A 71 20.59 5.15 6.97
CA TYR A 71 19.18 4.88 6.73
C TYR A 71 18.39 4.72 8.04
N GLU A 72 18.92 3.95 9.00
CA GLU A 72 18.33 3.80 10.34
C GLU A 72 18.26 5.13 11.08
N THR A 73 19.31 5.96 10.97
CA THR A 73 19.31 7.32 11.57
C THR A 73 18.20 8.18 10.97
N ALA A 74 18.01 8.15 9.65
CA ALA A 74 16.95 8.89 8.97
C ALA A 74 15.54 8.47 9.42
N ILE A 75 15.34 7.16 9.64
CA ILE A 75 14.07 6.63 10.16
C ILE A 75 13.85 7.10 11.59
N GLN A 76 14.87 6.96 12.45
CA GLN A 76 14.78 7.38 13.84
C GLN A 76 14.47 8.87 13.97
N GLU A 77 15.14 9.70 13.17
CA GLU A 77 14.89 11.14 13.14
C GLU A 77 13.44 11.48 12.78
N ALA A 78 12.86 10.76 11.80
CA ALA A 78 11.46 10.93 11.44
C ALA A 78 10.50 10.51 12.57
N ILE A 79 10.83 9.44 13.29
CA ILE A 79 10.06 8.96 14.45
C ILE A 79 10.13 9.99 15.58
N ASP A 80 11.32 10.48 15.92
CA ASP A 80 11.53 11.49 16.97
C ASP A 80 10.76 12.78 16.66
N TYR A 81 10.73 13.19 15.40
CA TYR A 81 9.92 14.34 14.95
C TYR A 81 8.42 14.13 15.21
N MET A 82 7.90 12.92 14.94
CA MET A 82 6.50 12.60 15.18
C MET A 82 6.18 12.43 16.68
N ASP A 83 7.10 11.87 17.46
CA ASP A 83 6.96 11.72 18.91
C ASP A 83 6.90 13.09 19.60
N ALA A 84 7.74 14.04 19.17
CA ALA A 84 7.68 15.43 19.62
C ALA A 84 6.33 16.11 19.29
N ALA A 85 5.66 15.68 18.23
CA ALA A 85 4.32 16.13 17.84
C ALA A 85 3.18 15.33 18.52
N GLY A 86 3.51 14.28 19.28
CA GLY A 86 2.55 13.42 19.98
C GLY A 86 1.63 12.62 19.05
N THR A 87 2.14 12.18 17.90
CA THR A 87 1.36 11.43 16.90
C THR A 87 2.06 10.15 16.46
N GLU A 88 1.30 9.07 16.27
CA GLU A 88 1.79 7.80 15.71
C GLU A 88 1.75 7.81 14.18
N TRP A 89 0.93 8.69 13.59
CA TRP A 89 0.72 8.81 12.15
C TRP A 89 1.23 10.15 11.64
N GLY A 90 2.09 10.10 10.64
CA GLY A 90 2.62 11.29 9.99
C GLY A 90 1.62 12.04 9.10
N SER A 91 0.51 11.40 8.72
CA SER A 91 -0.60 12.05 8.01
C SER A 91 -1.94 11.43 8.38
N GLU A 92 -3.00 12.23 8.27
CA GLU A 92 -4.38 11.75 8.33
C GLU A 92 -4.83 11.08 7.02
N GLY A 93 -4.08 11.30 5.94
CA GLY A 93 -4.32 10.72 4.61
C GLY A 93 -3.38 9.57 4.28
N ARG A 94 -3.71 8.79 3.24
CA ARG A 94 -2.79 7.80 2.62
C ARG A 94 -2.19 6.77 3.61
N ARG A 95 -3.00 6.31 4.57
CA ARG A 95 -2.64 5.31 5.59
C ARG A 95 -2.72 3.85 5.15
N SER A 96 -3.07 3.57 3.89
CA SER A 96 -3.08 2.22 3.34
C SER A 96 -1.90 2.02 2.40
N VAL A 97 -1.15 0.93 2.57
CA VAL A 97 -0.06 0.57 1.67
C VAL A 97 -0.66 -0.21 0.49
N SER A 98 -0.49 0.29 -0.74
CA SER A 98 -0.95 -0.45 -1.92
C SER A 98 0.01 -1.61 -2.21
N PRO A 99 -0.47 -2.73 -2.79
CA PRO A 99 0.40 -3.84 -3.21
C PRO A 99 1.57 -3.41 -4.11
N ASN A 100 1.33 -2.47 -5.03
CA ASN A 100 2.36 -1.91 -5.90
C ASN A 100 3.45 -1.14 -5.14
N PHE A 101 3.10 -0.50 -4.01
CA PHE A 101 4.05 0.20 -3.16
C PHE A 101 4.91 -0.82 -2.41
N PHE A 102 4.28 -1.83 -1.80
CA PHE A 102 4.96 -2.93 -1.12
C PHE A 102 5.91 -3.66 -2.07
N GLN A 103 5.45 -4.11 -3.24
CA GLN A 103 6.28 -4.81 -4.22
C GLN A 103 7.49 -3.98 -4.68
N LYS A 104 7.36 -2.65 -4.72
CA LYS A 104 8.40 -1.75 -5.20
C LYS A 104 9.41 -1.34 -4.14
N PHE A 105 8.96 -1.11 -2.90
CA PHE A 105 9.77 -0.50 -1.84
C PHE A 105 9.91 -1.39 -0.59
N GLY A 106 9.14 -2.47 -0.48
CA GLY A 106 9.21 -3.42 0.62
C GLY A 106 8.58 -2.95 1.92
N LEU A 107 7.79 -1.86 1.93
CA LEU A 107 7.15 -1.35 3.15
C LEU A 107 6.13 -2.35 3.71
N VAL A 108 6.42 -2.89 4.88
CA VAL A 108 5.54 -3.73 5.68
C VAL A 108 4.99 -2.89 6.84
N ARG A 109 3.67 -2.94 7.02
CA ARG A 109 2.98 -2.26 8.11
C ARG A 109 2.36 -3.30 9.03
N HIS A 110 2.72 -3.28 10.30
CA HIS A 110 2.17 -4.22 11.29
C HIS A 110 0.63 -4.21 11.33
N VAL A 111 0.00 -3.05 11.09
CA VAL A 111 -1.47 -2.88 11.09
C VAL A 111 -2.15 -3.60 9.91
N ASP A 112 -1.46 -3.81 8.78
CA ASP A 112 -2.05 -4.49 7.62
C ASP A 112 -2.07 -6.02 7.80
N ALA A 113 -1.21 -6.57 8.68
CA ALA A 113 -1.13 -8.01 8.95
C ALA A 113 -2.29 -8.55 9.84
N GLU A 114 -2.83 -7.73 10.74
CA GLU A 114 -3.99 -8.10 11.56
C GLU A 114 -5.28 -8.15 10.74
N MET A 115 -5.40 -7.31 9.71
CA MET A 115 -6.60 -7.25 8.86
C MET A 115 -6.72 -8.49 7.95
N ASP A 116 -5.60 -9.08 7.50
CA ASP A 116 -5.60 -10.38 6.80
C ASP A 116 -6.00 -11.53 7.75
N GLN A 117 -5.60 -11.49 9.03
CA GLN A 117 -6.01 -12.51 10.01
C GLN A 117 -7.51 -12.48 10.33
N THR A 118 -8.12 -11.30 10.40
CA THR A 118 -9.58 -11.19 10.64
C THR A 118 -10.44 -11.70 9.49
N LEU A 119 -9.93 -11.71 8.25
CA LEU A 119 -10.63 -12.28 7.09
C LEU A 119 -10.56 -13.81 7.08
N ASP A 120 -9.48 -14.39 7.59
CA ASP A 120 -9.34 -15.85 7.72
C ASP A 120 -10.11 -16.39 8.94
N GLU A 121 -10.20 -15.64 10.05
CA GLU A 121 -11.00 -16.04 11.22
C GLU A 121 -12.53 -15.92 10.99
N GLU A 122 -13.02 -14.92 10.23
CA GLU A 122 -14.45 -14.83 9.87
C GLU A 122 -14.90 -15.95 8.89
N LEU A 123 -13.97 -16.61 8.20
CA LEU A 123 -14.28 -17.72 7.29
C LEU A 123 -14.45 -19.06 8.03
N ASP A 124 -13.77 -19.25 9.16
CA ASP A 124 -13.79 -20.51 9.93
C ASP A 124 -14.95 -20.57 10.94
N GLU A 125 -15.53 -19.44 11.36
CA GLU A 125 -16.62 -19.41 12.36
C GLU A 125 -18.03 -19.60 11.77
N THR A 126 -18.19 -19.77 10.45
CA THR A 126 -19.52 -19.92 9.80
C THR A 126 -19.90 -21.34 9.36
N ILE A 127 -19.16 -22.37 9.79
CA ILE A 127 -19.49 -23.78 9.48
C ILE A 127 -20.11 -24.51 10.68
N GLU A 128 -21.13 -23.95 11.33
CA GLU A 128 -22.09 -24.74 12.12
C GLU A 128 -23.46 -24.06 12.13
N GLU A 129 -24.22 -24.11 11.04
CA GLU A 129 -25.68 -23.96 11.12
C GLU A 129 -26.38 -24.75 10.00
N GLU A 130 -26.83 -25.94 10.39
CA GLU A 130 -28.08 -26.61 10.03
C GLU A 130 -28.47 -26.73 8.53
N TYR A 131 -28.27 -27.94 8.00
CA TYR A 131 -28.93 -28.40 6.77
C TYR A 131 -30.43 -28.59 7.00
N GLU A 132 -31.27 -27.72 6.44
CA GLU A 132 -32.60 -28.11 5.97
C GLU A 132 -32.75 -27.90 4.46
N VAL A 133 -33.08 -28.99 3.79
CA VAL A 133 -33.13 -29.16 2.34
C VAL A 133 -34.39 -28.48 1.79
N GLY A 134 -34.21 -27.30 1.20
CA GLY A 134 -35.19 -26.65 0.33
C GLY A 134 -34.65 -26.52 -1.09
N MET A 135 -35.01 -27.45 -1.98
CA MET A 135 -34.63 -27.46 -3.39
C MET A 135 -35.20 -26.23 -4.13
N VAL A 136 -34.34 -25.29 -4.55
CA VAL A 136 -34.68 -24.27 -5.55
C VAL A 136 -33.51 -24.07 -6.49
N GLU A 137 -33.74 -24.29 -7.79
CA GLU A 137 -32.77 -24.23 -8.88
C GLU A 137 -31.99 -22.89 -8.92
N PRO A 138 -30.67 -22.89 -9.12
CA PRO A 138 -29.93 -21.67 -9.38
C PRO A 138 -30.13 -21.21 -10.84
N LYS A 139 -30.75 -20.04 -11.01
CA LYS A 139 -30.68 -19.26 -12.25
C LYS A 139 -29.21 -18.97 -12.57
N GLU A 140 -28.72 -19.58 -13.64
CA GLU A 140 -27.41 -19.27 -14.23
C GLU A 140 -27.28 -17.77 -14.52
N LYS A 141 -26.27 -17.12 -13.94
CA LYS A 141 -25.80 -15.79 -14.35
C LYS A 141 -24.32 -15.87 -14.78
N SER A 142 -24.13 -16.24 -16.04
CA SER A 142 -23.53 -15.39 -17.10
C SER A 142 -22.27 -14.55 -16.79
N ALA A 143 -21.30 -15.07 -16.02
CA ALA A 143 -19.96 -14.48 -15.91
C ALA A 143 -18.82 -15.48 -16.18
N ARG A 144 -19.04 -16.78 -15.94
CA ARG A 144 -18.01 -17.82 -16.09
C ARG A 144 -17.67 -18.15 -17.54
N ASN A 145 -18.64 -18.02 -18.46
CA ASN A 145 -18.42 -18.33 -19.88
C ASN A 145 -17.59 -17.27 -20.62
N GLN A 146 -17.59 -16.00 -20.18
CA GLN A 146 -16.74 -14.97 -20.80
C GLN A 146 -15.25 -15.20 -20.53
N ILE A 147 -14.90 -15.60 -19.31
CA ILE A 147 -13.50 -15.84 -18.94
C ILE A 147 -12.93 -17.03 -19.71
N ILE A 148 -13.70 -18.11 -19.87
CA ILE A 148 -13.26 -19.32 -20.60
C ILE A 148 -13.01 -19.01 -22.09
N VAL A 149 -13.88 -18.22 -22.73
CA VAL A 149 -13.73 -17.84 -24.14
C VAL A 149 -12.51 -16.93 -24.35
N SER A 150 -12.26 -15.98 -23.44
CA SER A 150 -11.10 -15.10 -23.52
C SER A 150 -9.77 -15.84 -23.37
N VAL A 151 -9.70 -16.85 -22.48
CA VAL A 151 -8.49 -17.67 -22.30
C VAL A 151 -8.22 -18.54 -23.53
N ALA A 152 -9.26 -19.15 -24.11
CA ALA A 152 -9.12 -20.00 -25.30
C ALA A 152 -8.61 -19.22 -26.53
N MET A 153 -9.10 -18.00 -26.74
CA MET A 153 -8.62 -17.10 -27.80
C MET A 153 -7.15 -16.71 -27.63
N PHE A 154 -6.72 -16.42 -26.40
CA PHE A 154 -5.33 -16.03 -26.13
C PHE A 154 -4.35 -17.17 -26.42
N VAL A 155 -4.70 -18.41 -26.02
CA VAL A 155 -3.87 -19.59 -26.29
C VAL A 155 -3.74 -19.85 -27.79
N LEU A 156 -4.83 -19.72 -28.56
CA LEU A 156 -4.79 -19.90 -30.01
C LEU A 156 -3.88 -18.88 -30.73
N VAL A 157 -3.91 -17.62 -30.31
CA VAL A 157 -3.03 -16.57 -30.87
C VAL A 157 -1.56 -16.84 -30.56
N VAL A 158 -1.25 -17.26 -29.34
CA VAL A 158 0.12 -17.60 -28.93
C VAL A 158 0.64 -18.80 -29.74
N VAL A 159 -0.15 -19.86 -29.86
CA VAL A 159 0.24 -21.05 -30.63
C VAL A 159 0.46 -20.71 -32.11
N TRP A 160 -0.40 -19.88 -32.71
CA TRP A 160 -0.22 -19.44 -34.09
C TRP A 160 1.04 -18.59 -34.29
N TYR A 161 1.36 -17.69 -33.34
CA TYR A 161 2.57 -16.87 -33.38
C TYR A 161 3.87 -17.70 -33.34
N PHE A 162 3.86 -18.85 -32.66
CA PHE A 162 5.02 -19.74 -32.58
C PHE A 162 5.11 -20.76 -33.74
N MET A 163 4.06 -20.90 -34.56
CA MET A 163 4.03 -21.81 -35.71
C MET A 163 4.34 -21.12 -37.06
N ASN A 164 4.53 -19.80 -37.07
CA ASN A 164 4.94 -18.99 -38.21
C ASN A 164 6.37 -18.47 -37.99
#